data_AF-A0A5S4WFE5-F1
#
_entry.id   AF-A0A5S4WFE5-F1
#
_cell.length_a   1.000
_cell.length_b   1.000
_cell.length_c   1.000
_cell.angle_alpha   90.00
_cell.angle_beta   90.00
_cell.angle_gamma   90.00
#
_symmetry.space_group_name_H-M   'P 1'
#
loop_
_entity.id
_entity.type
_entity.pdbx_description
1 polymer ?
#
loop_
_entity_poly.entity_id
_entity_poly.type
_entity_poly.pdbx_seq_one_letter_code
_entity_poly.pdbx_strand_id
1 'polypeptide(L)'
;MPRQPAQDISKADISESDFKYQLKLHSLAYLPNIRRFLDLMHPKAGRHILPVMDATGRRMMRNASIHSCLAARSAYEAELALKARAEQNKADLAERLAPAAIAPCRADLDGPAAVNQLADDFVLQTTRSDGVVYVDLIRMGWTGAQLKQHTDAARIVAQRRQEKQMAEVVA
;
A
#
# COMPACT_ATOMS: atom_id res chain seq x y z
N MET A 1 -31.74 -33.71 22.51
CA MET A 1 -30.94 -33.17 21.39
C MET A 1 -30.95 -34.20 20.26
N PRO A 2 -31.80 -34.04 19.22
CA PRO A 2 -31.80 -34.97 18.10
C PRO A 2 -30.50 -34.78 17.30
N ARG A 3 -29.71 -35.86 17.16
CA ARG A 3 -28.56 -35.91 16.26
C ARG A 3 -29.06 -35.63 14.84
N GLN A 4 -28.56 -34.56 14.23
CA GLN A 4 -28.77 -34.32 12.80
C GLN A 4 -28.33 -35.55 12.02
N PRO A 5 -29.12 -36.03 11.05
CA PRO A 5 -28.74 -37.18 10.25
C PRO A 5 -27.47 -36.81 9.49
N ALA A 6 -26.43 -37.64 9.64
CA ALA A 6 -25.28 -37.63 8.76
C ALA A 6 -25.82 -37.77 7.33
N GLN A 7 -25.88 -36.65 6.62
CA GLN A 7 -26.28 -36.64 5.22
C GLN A 7 -25.33 -37.59 4.48
N ASP A 8 -25.91 -38.48 3.68
CA ASP A 8 -25.24 -39.42 2.79
C ASP A 8 -24.30 -38.69 1.81
N ILE A 9 -23.10 -38.29 2.25
CA ILE A 9 -22.07 -37.70 1.36
C ILE A 9 -21.47 -38.78 0.44
N SER A 10 -21.80 -40.07 0.64
CA SER A 10 -21.30 -41.20 -0.16
C SER A 10 -22.08 -41.52 -1.44
N LYS A 11 -23.13 -40.76 -1.80
CA LYS A 11 -23.88 -40.88 -3.07
C LYS A 11 -23.82 -39.54 -3.83
N ALA A 12 -23.02 -39.30 -4.86
CA ALA A 12 -22.07 -40.08 -5.62
C ALA A 12 -20.87 -39.16 -5.86
N ASP A 13 -19.69 -39.53 -5.34
CA ASP A 13 -18.46 -38.84 -5.70
C ASP A 13 -18.18 -39.04 -7.19
N ILE A 14 -17.53 -38.06 -7.84
CA ILE A 14 -17.31 -38.09 -9.28
C ILE A 14 -16.47 -39.32 -9.69
N SER A 15 -16.69 -39.77 -10.92
CA SER A 15 -15.94 -40.88 -11.51
C SER A 15 -14.46 -40.52 -11.63
N GLU A 16 -13.60 -41.53 -11.80
CA GLU A 16 -12.16 -41.28 -11.98
C GLU A 16 -11.86 -40.55 -13.30
N SER A 17 -12.61 -40.84 -14.37
CA SER A 17 -12.49 -40.15 -15.65
C SER A 17 -12.88 -38.68 -15.53
N ASP A 18 -13.99 -38.39 -14.85
CA ASP A 18 -14.43 -37.00 -14.64
C ASP A 18 -13.45 -36.25 -13.74
N PHE A 19 -12.92 -36.90 -12.71
CA PHE A 19 -11.88 -36.31 -11.88
C PHE A 19 -10.63 -35.95 -12.68
N LYS A 20 -10.14 -36.85 -13.54
CA LYS A 20 -8.99 -36.55 -14.43
C LYS A 20 -9.30 -35.40 -15.39
N TYR A 21 -10.52 -35.35 -15.91
CA TYR A 21 -10.98 -34.25 -16.77
C TYR A 21 -10.98 -32.92 -16.02
N GLN A 22 -11.57 -32.88 -14.82
CA GLN A 22 -11.63 -31.69 -13.96
C GLN A 22 -10.26 -31.19 -13.54
N LEU A 23 -9.33 -32.09 -13.22
CA LEU A 23 -7.94 -31.72 -12.93
C LEU A 23 -7.30 -31.01 -14.13
N LYS A 24 -7.50 -31.51 -15.35
CA LYS A 24 -7.00 -30.84 -16.56
C LYS A 24 -7.68 -29.50 -16.79
N LEU A 25 -9.01 -29.46 -16.71
CA LEU A 25 -9.82 -28.26 -16.94
C LEU A 25 -9.40 -27.10 -16.03
N HIS A 26 -9.15 -27.39 -14.75
CA HIS A 26 -8.76 -26.39 -13.77
C HIS A 26 -7.25 -26.24 -13.61
N SER A 27 -6.44 -26.92 -14.41
CA SER A 27 -4.98 -26.90 -14.29
C SER A 27 -4.49 -27.27 -12.88
N LEU A 28 -5.09 -28.32 -12.31
CA LEU A 28 -4.70 -28.92 -11.04
C LEU A 28 -3.94 -30.21 -11.28
N ALA A 29 -2.92 -30.47 -10.46
CA ALA A 29 -2.18 -31.73 -10.46
C ALA A 29 -2.29 -32.40 -9.10
N TYR A 30 -2.70 -33.68 -9.07
CA TYR A 30 -2.61 -34.49 -7.87
C TYR A 30 -1.29 -35.26 -7.86
N LEU A 31 -0.50 -35.10 -6.80
CA LEU A 31 0.79 -35.77 -6.62
C LEU A 31 0.62 -36.93 -5.62
N PRO A 32 0.48 -38.18 -6.10
CA PRO A 32 0.15 -39.31 -5.24
C PRO A 32 1.25 -39.63 -4.21
N ASN A 33 2.53 -39.43 -4.58
CA ASN A 33 3.68 -39.74 -3.72
C ASN A 33 3.71 -38.92 -2.43
N ILE A 34 3.16 -37.70 -2.47
CA ILE A 34 3.10 -36.79 -1.31
C ILE A 34 1.66 -36.49 -0.88
N ARG A 35 0.68 -37.15 -1.50
CA ARG A 35 -0.77 -37.00 -1.28
C ARG A 35 -1.21 -35.54 -1.21
N ARG A 36 -0.80 -34.74 -2.18
CA ARG A 36 -1.07 -33.30 -2.21
C ARG A 36 -1.47 -32.84 -3.61
N PHE A 37 -2.34 -31.84 -3.67
CA PHE A 37 -2.68 -31.13 -4.88
C PHE A 37 -1.79 -29.92 -5.08
N LEU A 38 -1.43 -29.68 -6.33
CA LEU A 38 -0.73 -28.50 -6.79
C LEU A 38 -1.62 -27.77 -7.80
N ASP A 39 -1.73 -26.46 -7.63
CA ASP A 39 -2.29 -25.58 -8.63
C ASP A 39 -1.21 -25.16 -9.61
N LEU A 40 -1.37 -25.47 -10.89
CA LEU A 40 -0.37 -25.15 -11.91
C LEU A 40 -0.47 -23.70 -12.38
N MET A 41 -1.64 -23.06 -12.26
CA MET A 41 -1.84 -21.65 -12.60
C MET A 41 -1.24 -20.75 -11.52
N HIS A 42 -1.46 -21.13 -10.25
CA HIS A 42 -0.93 -20.40 -9.11
C HIS A 42 -0.19 -21.34 -8.16
N PRO A 43 1.08 -21.71 -8.44
CA PRO A 43 1.84 -22.66 -7.61
C PRO A 43 2.03 -22.24 -6.15
N LYS A 44 1.83 -20.95 -5.85
CA LYS A 44 1.86 -20.37 -4.50
C LYS A 44 0.51 -20.41 -3.79
N ALA A 45 -0.61 -20.53 -4.52
CA ALA A 45 -1.94 -20.64 -3.94
C ALA A 45 -2.05 -21.96 -3.16
N GLY A 46 -2.26 -21.86 -1.85
CA GLY A 46 -2.48 -23.04 -0.99
C GLY A 46 -1.36 -24.08 -1.07
N ARG A 47 -0.10 -23.66 -1.16
CA ARG A 47 1.11 -24.48 -1.35
C ARG A 47 0.95 -25.92 -0.80
N HIS A 48 0.59 -26.83 -1.71
CA HIS A 48 0.24 -28.22 -1.49
C HIS A 48 -1.02 -28.48 -0.64
N ILE A 49 -2.17 -28.55 -1.29
CA ILE A 49 -3.48 -28.75 -0.65
C ILE A 49 -3.68 -30.24 -0.36
N LEU A 50 -4.14 -30.57 0.85
CA LEU A 50 -4.43 -31.96 1.21
C LEU A 50 -5.74 -32.43 0.56
N PRO A 51 -5.83 -33.69 0.11
CA PRO A 51 -7.06 -34.28 -0.35
C PRO A 51 -8.08 -34.32 0.79
N VAL A 52 -9.33 -34.03 0.46
CA VAL A 52 -10.45 -34.27 1.36
C VAL A 52 -10.73 -35.77 1.35
N MET A 53 -10.66 -36.40 2.51
CA MET A 53 -10.92 -37.83 2.68
C MET A 53 -12.36 -38.04 3.17
N ASP A 54 -12.88 -39.23 2.92
CA ASP A 54 -14.16 -39.68 3.46
C ASP A 54 -14.11 -39.81 4.99
N ALA A 55 -15.27 -40.04 5.62
CA ALA A 55 -15.35 -40.20 7.08
C ALA A 55 -14.49 -41.36 7.62
N THR A 56 -14.13 -42.33 6.76
CA THR A 56 -13.26 -43.46 7.13
C THR A 56 -11.77 -43.18 6.94
N GLY A 57 -11.42 -42.08 6.26
CA GLY A 57 -10.04 -41.73 5.90
C GLY A 57 -9.42 -42.64 4.84
N ARG A 58 -10.18 -43.55 4.23
CA ARG A 58 -9.67 -44.56 3.29
C ARG A 58 -9.80 -44.13 1.84
N ARG A 59 -10.79 -43.29 1.52
CA ARG A 59 -11.07 -42.86 0.15
C ARG A 59 -11.03 -41.35 0.04
N MET A 60 -10.35 -40.87 -0.99
CA MET A 60 -10.41 -39.46 -1.36
C MET A 60 -11.78 -39.11 -1.92
N MET A 61 -12.38 -38.06 -1.38
CA MET A 61 -13.57 -37.40 -1.90
C MET A 61 -13.12 -36.48 -3.04
N ARG A 62 -13.19 -36.97 -4.28
CA ARG A 62 -12.61 -36.32 -5.46
C ARG A 62 -13.19 -34.95 -5.70
N ASN A 63 -14.53 -34.83 -5.68
CA ASN A 63 -15.20 -33.56 -5.92
C ASN A 63 -14.88 -32.53 -4.82
N ALA A 64 -14.95 -32.94 -3.56
CA ALA A 64 -14.64 -32.08 -2.43
C ALA A 64 -13.17 -31.61 -2.43
N SER A 65 -12.25 -32.48 -2.86
CA SER A 65 -10.84 -32.13 -3.01
C SER A 65 -10.59 -31.07 -4.08
N ILE A 66 -11.29 -31.17 -5.23
CA ILE A 66 -11.24 -30.14 -6.28
C ILE A 66 -11.78 -28.81 -5.74
N HIS A 67 -12.94 -28.82 -5.08
CA HIS A 67 -13.50 -27.61 -4.50
C HIS A 67 -12.58 -26.95 -3.47
N SER A 68 -11.90 -27.75 -2.63
CA SER A 68 -10.89 -27.22 -1.71
C SER A 68 -9.74 -26.54 -2.45
N CYS A 69 -9.32 -27.06 -3.61
CA CYS A 69 -8.28 -26.45 -4.42
C CYS A 69 -8.72 -25.11 -5.02
N LEU A 70 -9.92 -25.06 -5.59
CA LEU A 70 -10.47 -23.85 -6.18
C LEU A 70 -10.73 -22.76 -5.13
N ALA A 71 -11.18 -23.14 -3.93
CA ALA A 71 -11.35 -22.20 -2.83
C ALA A 71 -10.00 -21.57 -2.43
N ALA A 72 -8.93 -22.37 -2.30
CA ALA A 72 -7.60 -21.86 -2.00
C ALA A 72 -7.05 -20.94 -3.12
N ARG A 73 -7.34 -21.24 -4.38
CA ARG A 73 -7.04 -20.34 -5.51
C ARG A 73 -7.75 -19.00 -5.34
N SER A 74 -9.07 -19.01 -5.13
CA SER A 74 -9.83 -17.75 -4.99
C SER A 74 -9.34 -16.90 -3.82
N ALA A 75 -8.94 -17.52 -2.71
CA ALA A 75 -8.36 -16.81 -1.57
C ALA A 75 -7.02 -16.16 -1.94
N TYR A 76 -6.15 -16.88 -2.66
CA TYR A 76 -4.88 -16.35 -3.13
C TYR A 76 -5.04 -15.21 -4.14
N GLU A 77 -5.97 -15.32 -5.08
CA GLU A 77 -6.28 -14.26 -6.03
C GLU A 77 -6.81 -13.00 -5.33
N ALA A 78 -7.65 -13.16 -4.29
CA ALA A 78 -8.10 -12.05 -3.47
C ALA A 78 -6.93 -11.35 -2.74
N GLU A 79 -5.98 -12.11 -2.20
CA GLU A 79 -4.76 -11.54 -1.60
C GLU A 79 -3.90 -10.77 -2.60
N LEU A 80 -3.75 -11.29 -3.83
CA LEU A 80 -3.03 -10.61 -4.91
C LEU A 80 -3.72 -9.30 -5.30
N ALA A 81 -5.04 -9.31 -5.43
CA ALA A 81 -5.81 -8.11 -5.74
C ALA A 81 -5.66 -7.03 -4.66
N LEU A 82 -5.62 -7.42 -3.38
CA LEU A 82 -5.37 -6.50 -2.28
C LEU A 82 -3.96 -5.89 -2.32
N LYS A 83 -2.95 -6.71 -2.63
CA LYS A 83 -1.56 -6.23 -2.77
C LYS A 83 -1.43 -5.24 -3.94
N ALA A 84 -2.02 -5.55 -5.09
CA ALA A 84 -2.02 -4.66 -6.24
C ALA A 84 -2.69 -3.30 -5.93
N ARG A 85 -3.81 -3.30 -5.21
CA ARG A 85 -4.45 -2.04 -4.74
C ARG A 85 -3.55 -1.25 -3.79
N ALA A 86 -2.86 -1.93 -2.89
CA ALA A 86 -1.94 -1.26 -1.97
C ALA A 86 -0.72 -0.66 -2.68
N GLU A 87 -0.20 -1.33 -3.71
CA GLU A 87 0.88 -0.82 -4.57
C GLU A 87 0.43 0.39 -5.38
N GLN A 88 -0.78 0.36 -5.96
CA GLN A 88 -1.36 1.50 -6.66
C GLN A 88 -1.52 2.70 -5.72
N ASN A 89 -2.07 2.50 -4.52
CA ASN A 89 -2.22 3.58 -3.54
C ASN A 89 -0.86 4.19 -3.13
N LYS A 90 0.20 3.38 -3.04
CA LYS A 90 1.55 3.88 -2.78
C LYS A 90 2.07 4.72 -3.95
N ALA A 91 1.83 4.28 -5.19
CA ALA A 91 2.21 5.04 -6.37
C ALA A 91 1.46 6.38 -6.45
N ASP A 92 0.15 6.37 -6.23
CA ASP A 92 -0.69 7.58 -6.21
C ASP A 92 -0.23 8.56 -5.10
N LEU A 93 0.15 8.05 -3.93
CA LEU A 93 0.71 8.87 -2.85
C LEU A 93 2.08 9.45 -3.23
N ALA A 94 2.95 8.65 -3.84
CA ALA A 94 4.25 9.13 -4.30
C ALA A 94 4.10 10.23 -5.37
N GLU A 95 3.16 10.07 -6.31
CA GLU A 95 2.85 11.08 -7.33
C GLU A 95 2.31 12.37 -6.72
N ARG A 96 1.48 12.29 -5.67
CA ARG A 96 1.01 13.49 -4.94
C ARG A 96 2.11 14.18 -4.14
N LEU A 97 3.06 13.42 -3.60
CA LEU A 97 4.14 13.94 -2.77
C LEU A 97 5.32 14.48 -3.59
N ALA A 98 5.60 13.92 -4.77
CA ALA A 98 6.74 14.30 -5.60
C ALA A 98 6.75 15.79 -6.03
N PRO A 99 5.63 16.42 -6.40
CA PRO A 99 5.58 17.86 -6.70
C PRO A 99 5.76 18.75 -5.47
N ALA A 100 5.47 18.24 -4.26
CA ALA A 100 5.57 18.99 -3.01
C ALA A 100 6.97 18.88 -2.36
N ALA A 101 7.75 17.86 -2.70
CA ALA A 101 9.05 17.59 -2.09
C ALA A 101 10.23 18.33 -2.76
N ILE A 102 10.06 18.84 -3.98
CA ILE A 102 11.06 19.67 -4.66
C ILE A 102 10.67 21.13 -4.46
N ALA A 103 11.04 21.70 -3.31
CA ALA A 103 11.06 23.14 -3.19
C ALA A 103 11.98 23.69 -4.30
N PRO A 104 11.55 24.68 -5.11
CA PRO A 104 12.43 25.32 -6.07
C PRO A 104 13.71 25.78 -5.38
N CYS A 105 14.85 25.63 -6.06
CA CYS A 105 16.12 26.10 -5.52
C CYS A 105 15.95 27.57 -5.13
N ARG A 106 16.22 27.92 -3.87
CA ARG A 106 15.99 29.28 -3.36
C ARG A 106 16.76 30.34 -4.15
N ALA A 107 17.90 29.96 -4.74
CA ALA A 107 18.69 30.81 -5.61
C ALA A 107 17.96 31.21 -6.92
N ASP A 108 17.01 30.41 -7.39
CA ASP A 108 16.26 30.65 -8.63
C ASP A 108 14.98 31.48 -8.39
N LEU A 109 14.64 31.76 -7.13
CA LEU A 109 13.46 32.54 -6.78
C LEU A 109 13.71 34.04 -6.96
N ASP A 110 12.74 34.76 -7.52
CA ASP A 110 12.77 36.22 -7.57
C ASP A 110 11.40 36.85 -7.30
N GLY A 111 11.41 38.14 -7.00
CA GLY A 111 10.21 38.96 -6.81
C GLY A 111 9.29 38.43 -5.70
N PRO A 112 7.96 38.40 -5.93
CA PRO A 112 6.99 37.98 -4.91
C PRO A 112 7.19 36.55 -4.40
N ALA A 113 7.70 35.63 -5.24
CA ALA A 113 7.95 34.25 -4.85
C ALA A 113 9.13 34.15 -3.87
N ALA A 114 10.22 34.91 -4.12
CA ALA A 114 11.35 35.01 -3.20
C ALA A 114 10.93 35.61 -1.85
N VAL A 115 10.15 36.69 -1.86
CA VAL A 115 9.66 37.33 -0.63
C VAL A 115 8.80 36.38 0.20
N ASN A 116 7.89 35.65 -0.43
CA ASN A 116 7.02 34.70 0.27
C ASN A 116 7.79 33.53 0.89
N GLN A 117 8.71 32.93 0.14
CA GLN A 117 9.50 31.81 0.65
C GLN A 117 10.47 32.25 1.76
N LEU A 118 11.06 33.45 1.63
CA LEU A 118 11.93 34.01 2.67
C LEU A 118 11.14 34.37 3.93
N ALA A 119 9.89 34.82 3.79
CA ALA A 119 9.00 35.05 4.91
C ALA A 119 8.67 33.75 5.67
N ASP A 120 8.45 32.63 4.96
CA ASP A 120 8.24 31.32 5.59
C ASP A 120 9.48 30.84 6.35
N ASP A 121 10.68 31.03 5.76
CA ASP A 121 11.95 30.72 6.43
C ASP A 121 12.13 31.58 7.71
N PHE A 122 11.71 32.87 7.70
CA PHE A 122 11.70 33.72 8.89
C PHE A 122 10.77 33.19 9.99
N VAL A 123 9.55 32.77 9.64
CA VAL A 123 8.58 32.21 10.60
C VAL A 123 9.10 30.90 11.21
N LEU A 124 9.70 30.04 10.39
CA LEU A 124 10.20 28.73 10.81
C LEU A 124 11.46 28.82 11.70
N GLN A 125 12.31 29.83 11.49
CA GLN A 125 13.50 30.02 12.33
C GLN A 125 13.22 30.80 13.62
N THR A 126 12.33 31.80 13.58
CA THR A 126 11.91 32.52 14.81
C THR A 126 11.23 31.58 15.82
N THR A 127 10.53 30.54 15.35
CA THR A 127 9.95 29.51 16.22
C THR A 127 10.98 28.53 16.81
N ARG A 128 12.24 28.51 16.31
CA ARG A 128 13.33 27.65 16.81
C ARG A 128 14.25 28.32 17.85
N SER A 129 13.82 29.43 18.46
CA SER A 129 14.45 30.11 19.61
C SER A 129 15.75 30.90 19.38
N ASP A 130 16.45 30.74 18.26
CA ASP A 130 17.76 31.42 18.02
C ASP A 130 17.70 32.71 17.19
N GLY A 131 16.51 33.13 16.75
CA GLY A 131 16.39 34.21 15.77
C GLY A 131 16.98 33.82 14.42
N VAL A 132 16.88 34.71 13.42
CA VAL A 132 17.32 34.39 12.06
C VAL A 132 18.68 35.00 11.78
N VAL A 133 19.70 34.14 11.68
CA VAL A 133 21.06 34.55 11.34
C VAL A 133 21.26 34.49 9.83
N TYR A 134 21.86 35.53 9.25
CA TYR A 134 22.11 35.65 7.80
C TYR A 134 22.86 34.44 7.22
N VAL A 135 23.79 33.88 8.00
CA VAL A 135 24.57 32.69 7.63
C VAL A 135 23.67 31.47 7.45
N ASP A 136 22.62 31.32 8.26
CA ASP A 136 21.72 30.17 8.17
C ASP A 136 20.79 30.28 6.97
N LEU A 137 20.38 31.50 6.59
CA LEU A 137 19.67 31.74 5.34
C LEU A 137 20.53 31.36 4.12
N ILE A 138 21.82 31.70 4.13
CA ILE A 138 22.75 31.30 3.06
C ILE A 138 22.90 29.77 3.00
N ARG A 139 23.00 29.09 4.15
CA ARG A 139 23.04 27.62 4.23
C ARG A 139 21.78 26.96 3.68
N MET A 140 20.63 27.63 3.73
CA MET A 140 19.38 27.14 3.14
C MET A 140 19.32 27.33 1.62
N GLY A 141 20.27 28.06 1.02
CA GLY A 141 20.40 28.25 -0.42
C GLY A 141 20.05 29.66 -0.91
N TRP A 142 19.88 30.64 -0.01
CA TRP A 142 19.68 32.03 -0.40
C TRP A 142 20.99 32.69 -0.85
N THR A 143 20.94 33.51 -1.90
CA THR A 143 22.09 34.31 -2.33
C THR A 143 22.15 35.64 -1.57
N GLY A 144 23.35 36.19 -1.40
CA GLY A 144 23.52 37.48 -0.71
C GLY A 144 22.82 38.66 -1.41
N ALA A 145 22.64 38.59 -2.73
CA ALA A 145 21.90 39.62 -3.49
C ALA A 145 20.40 39.57 -3.17
N GLN A 146 19.79 38.38 -3.19
CA GLN A 146 18.38 38.20 -2.83
C GLN A 146 18.09 38.62 -1.39
N LEU A 147 18.99 38.29 -0.45
CA LEU A 147 18.81 38.69 0.95
C LEU A 147 18.84 40.22 1.10
N LYS A 148 19.76 40.92 0.42
CA LYS A 148 19.78 42.38 0.44
C LYS A 148 18.52 43.01 -0.17
N GLN A 149 17.96 42.38 -1.20
CA GLN A 149 16.82 42.92 -1.95
C GLN A 149 15.47 42.63 -1.28
N HIS A 150 15.31 41.44 -0.70
CA HIS A 150 13.99 40.91 -0.32
C HIS A 150 13.77 40.78 1.20
N THR A 151 14.81 40.94 2.03
CA THR A 151 14.72 40.74 3.50
C THR A 151 13.66 41.62 4.16
N ASP A 152 13.64 42.92 3.87
CA ASP A 152 12.74 43.84 4.56
C ASP A 152 11.27 43.55 4.24
N ALA A 153 10.97 43.31 2.96
CA ALA A 153 9.65 42.90 2.52
C ALA A 153 9.21 41.57 3.15
N ALA A 154 10.13 40.58 3.19
CA ALA A 154 9.85 39.26 3.76
C ALA A 154 9.60 39.32 5.27
N ARG A 155 10.31 40.17 6.01
CA ARG A 155 10.08 40.39 7.45
C ARG A 155 8.69 40.95 7.74
N ILE A 156 8.25 41.93 6.95
CA ILE A 156 6.90 42.51 7.09
C ILE A 156 5.83 41.43 6.84
N VAL A 157 6.01 40.61 5.81
CA VAL A 157 5.09 39.51 5.50
C VAL A 157 5.09 38.44 6.61
N ALA A 158 6.27 38.06 7.11
CA ALA A 158 6.42 37.09 8.20
C ALA A 158 5.73 37.58 9.49
N GLN A 159 5.94 38.85 9.86
CA GLN A 159 5.31 39.45 11.03
C GLN A 159 3.78 39.43 10.92
N ARG A 160 3.22 39.85 9.78
CA ARG A 160 1.76 39.81 9.54
C ARG A 160 1.19 38.39 9.61
N ARG A 161 1.94 37.38 9.14
CA ARG A 161 1.54 35.96 9.23
C ARG A 161 1.52 35.48 10.67
N GLN A 162 2.52 35.84 11.47
CA GLN A 162 2.58 35.49 12.89
C GLN A 162 1.46 36.16 13.69
N GLU A 163 1.21 37.45 13.46
CA GLU A 163 0.09 38.18 14.09
C GLU A 163 -1.26 37.51 13.78
N LYS A 164 -1.48 37.10 12.53
CA LYS A 164 -2.68 36.38 12.12
C LYS A 164 -2.81 35.02 12.80
N GLN A 165 -1.73 34.24 12.85
CA GLN A 165 -1.73 32.92 13.52
C GLN A 165 -1.99 33.05 15.03
N MET A 166 -1.44 34.07 15.69
CA MET A 166 -1.70 34.32 17.12
C MET A 166 -3.15 34.74 17.36
N ALA A 167 -3.74 35.57 16.49
CA ALA A 167 -5.15 35.97 16.60
C ALA A 167 -6.12 34.78 16.43
N GLU A 168 -5.79 33.82 15.55
CA GLU A 168 -6.60 32.61 15.33
C GLU A 168 -6.51 31.59 16.48
N VAL A 169 -5.42 31.59 17.27
CA VAL A 169 -5.23 30.67 18.41
C VAL A 169 -5.89 31.21 19.70
N VAL A 170 -6.09 32.52 19.79
CA VAL A 170 -6.65 33.20 20.98
C VAL A 170 -8.18 33.37 20.89
N ALA A 171 -8.77 33.21 19.69
CA ALA A 171 -10.21 33.25 19.44
C ALA A 171 -10.87 31.88 19.63
#